data_AF-A0A1I7UE00-F1
#
_entry.id   AF-A0A1I7UE00-F1
#
_cell.length_a   1.000
_cell.length_b   1.000
_cell.length_c   1.000
_cell.angle_alpha   90.00
_cell.angle_beta   90.00
_cell.angle_gamma   90.00
#
_symmetry.space_group_name_H-M   'P 1'
#
loop_
_entity.id
_entity.type
_entity.pdbx_description
1 polymer ?
#
loop_
_entity_poly.entity_id
_entity_poly.type
_entity_poly.pdbx_seq_one_letter_code
_entity_poly.pdbx_strand_id
1 'polypeptide(L)'
;MSEAELAFVPAEHHERLQKASSVNRVRCSIPMDRWVEHGREVYVSFYGPHETRVVHMYLKEFHALSQIKDMARDMFPPYSWRVFYGSRECGEYEFFSDKEVWNAIQQGIIYDFEYLTVHLDRI
;
A
#
# COMPACT_ATOMS: atom_id res chain seq x y z
N MET A 1 -9.83 16.84 -26.21
CA MET A 1 -9.28 15.53 -25.80
C MET A 1 -8.23 15.16 -26.83
N SER A 2 -6.99 14.97 -26.40
CA SER A 2 -5.86 14.74 -27.29
C SER A 2 -5.73 13.25 -27.59
N GLU A 3 -5.47 12.91 -28.86
CA GLU A 3 -5.47 11.56 -29.46
C GLU A 3 -4.46 10.57 -28.83
N ALA A 4 -3.53 11.05 -28.00
CA ALA A 4 -2.41 10.28 -27.47
C ALA A 4 -2.73 9.40 -26.24
N GLU A 5 -3.86 9.62 -25.56
CA GLU A 5 -4.21 8.87 -24.33
C GLU A 5 -5.02 7.59 -24.61
N LEU A 6 -5.44 7.39 -25.87
CA LEU A 6 -6.28 6.27 -26.31
C LEU A 6 -5.49 4.98 -26.61
N ALA A 7 -4.16 4.98 -26.47
CA ALA A 7 -3.31 3.84 -26.83
C ALA A 7 -3.11 2.80 -25.71
N PHE A 8 -3.45 3.15 -24.46
CA PHE A 8 -3.12 2.33 -23.28
C PHE A 8 -4.28 1.50 -22.72
N VAL A 9 -5.47 1.61 -23.30
CA VAL A 9 -6.68 0.95 -22.80
C VAL A 9 -7.27 0.06 -23.90
N PRO A 10 -7.41 -1.25 -23.68
CA PRO A 10 -8.13 -2.14 -24.60
C PRO A 10 -9.55 -1.64 -24.82
N ALA A 11 -10.03 -1.66 -26.07
CA ALA A 11 -11.33 -1.11 -26.47
C ALA A 11 -12.52 -1.65 -25.66
N GLU A 12 -12.38 -2.87 -25.11
CA GLU A 12 -13.37 -3.53 -24.26
C GLU A 12 -13.65 -2.80 -22.93
N HIS A 13 -12.74 -1.93 -22.48
CA HIS A 13 -12.88 -1.19 -21.22
C HIS A 13 -13.45 0.23 -21.39
N HIS A 14 -13.59 0.73 -22.62
CA HIS A 14 -14.11 2.07 -22.88
C HIS A 14 -15.60 2.22 -22.58
N GLU A 15 -16.42 1.20 -22.83
CA GLU A 15 -17.87 1.24 -22.53
C GLU A 15 -18.17 1.28 -21.02
N ARG A 16 -17.34 0.64 -20.20
CA ARG A 16 -17.51 0.64 -18.73
C ARG A 16 -17.30 2.03 -18.13
N LEU A 17 -16.37 2.80 -18.65
CA LEU A 17 -16.04 4.14 -18.16
C LEU A 17 -17.15 5.16 -18.49
N GLN A 18 -17.83 5.01 -19.63
CA GLN A 18 -18.93 5.92 -20.01
C GLN A 18 -20.20 5.73 -19.16
N LYS A 19 -20.47 4.51 -18.66
CA LYS A 19 -21.63 4.25 -17.79
C LYS A 19 -21.45 4.76 -16.35
N ALA A 20 -20.22 4.82 -15.85
CA ALA A 20 -19.93 5.22 -14.47
C ALA A 20 -20.19 6.71 -14.22
N SER A 21 -20.15 7.56 -15.25
CA SER A 21 -20.38 9.01 -15.12
C SER A 21 -21.85 9.41 -14.95
N SER A 22 -22.81 8.49 -15.11
CA SER A 22 -24.25 8.83 -15.11
C SER A 22 -24.99 8.51 -13.80
N VAL A 23 -24.33 7.99 -12.78
CA VAL A 23 -25.01 7.62 -11.53
C VAL A 23 -24.89 8.76 -10.51
N ASN A 24 -26.04 9.39 -10.26
CA ASN A 24 -26.26 10.44 -9.26
C ASN A 24 -25.62 10.05 -7.92
N ARG A 25 -24.71 10.90 -7.42
CA ARG A 25 -24.09 10.79 -6.09
C ARG A 25 -25.14 11.00 -5.00
N VAL A 26 -25.81 9.94 -4.58
CA VAL A 26 -26.56 9.95 -3.33
C VAL A 26 -25.55 9.96 -2.19
N ARG A 27 -25.51 11.07 -1.44
CA ARG A 27 -24.81 11.14 -0.15
C ARG A 27 -25.56 10.25 0.84
N CYS A 28 -25.14 9.01 0.95
CA CYS A 28 -25.59 8.14 2.04
C CYS A 28 -24.82 8.51 3.32
N SER A 29 -25.55 9.03 4.30
CA SER A 29 -25.10 9.14 5.69
C SER A 29 -24.96 7.73 6.25
N ILE A 30 -23.72 7.29 6.48
CA ILE A 30 -23.42 5.95 6.99
C ILE A 30 -23.66 5.95 8.51
N PRO A 31 -24.50 5.05 9.06
CA PRO A 31 -24.69 4.93 10.51
C PRO A 31 -23.40 4.42 11.17
N MET A 32 -22.98 5.10 12.25
CA MET A 32 -21.91 4.68 13.15
C MET A 32 -22.36 3.46 13.96
N ASP A 33 -22.20 2.24 13.42
CA ASP A 33 -22.19 0.99 14.19
C ASP A 33 -21.68 -0.20 13.35
N ARG A 34 -20.62 0.03 12.58
CA ARG A 34 -19.79 -1.04 12.03
C ARG A 34 -18.36 -0.64 12.25
N TRP A 35 -17.60 -1.51 12.91
CA TRP A 35 -16.15 -1.51 12.87
C TRP A 35 -15.77 -1.71 11.41
N VAL A 36 -15.73 -0.62 10.64
CA VAL A 36 -15.12 -0.60 9.32
C VAL A 36 -13.66 -0.96 9.61
N GLU A 37 -13.20 -2.09 9.11
CA GLU A 37 -11.77 -2.39 9.15
C GLU A 37 -11.08 -1.26 8.38
N HIS A 38 -10.47 -0.31 9.11
CA HIS A 38 -9.79 0.82 8.50
C HIS A 38 -8.52 0.25 7.87
N GLY A 39 -8.53 0.08 6.55
CA GLY A 39 -7.44 -0.49 5.79
C GLY A 39 -7.21 0.28 4.49
N ARG A 40 -5.98 0.21 3.99
CA ARG A 40 -5.51 0.97 2.82
C ARG A 40 -4.72 0.09 1.87
N GLU A 41 -4.81 0.38 0.58
CA GLU A 41 -4.01 -0.26 -0.46
C GLU A 41 -2.66 0.46 -0.57
N VAL A 42 -1.59 -0.23 -0.20
CA VAL A 42 -0.25 0.35 -0.09
C VAL A 42 0.75 -0.47 -0.90
N TYR A 43 1.58 0.23 -1.67
CA TYR A 43 2.75 -0.36 -2.32
C TYR A 43 3.93 -0.36 -1.36
N VAL A 44 4.28 -1.54 -0.85
CA VAL A 44 5.37 -1.69 0.12
C VAL A 44 6.64 -2.16 -0.57
N SER A 45 7.69 -1.34 -0.49
CA SER A 45 9.01 -1.62 -1.02
C SER A 45 9.89 -2.20 0.10
N PHE A 46 10.18 -3.49 0.00
CA PHE A 46 11.03 -4.23 0.94
C PHE A 46 12.48 -4.22 0.48
N TYR A 47 13.37 -3.61 1.25
CA TYR A 47 14.81 -3.64 1.05
C TYR A 47 15.42 -4.73 1.92
N GLY A 48 15.62 -5.91 1.34
CA GLY A 48 16.34 -7.00 1.97
C GLY A 48 17.86 -6.86 1.84
N PRO A 49 18.64 -7.81 2.39
CA PRO A 49 20.11 -7.74 2.39
C PRO A 49 20.74 -7.81 0.99
N HIS A 50 20.09 -8.47 0.05
CA HIS A 50 20.63 -8.78 -1.28
C HIS A 50 19.69 -8.41 -2.44
N GLU A 51 18.43 -8.08 -2.15
CA GLU A 51 17.44 -7.76 -3.17
C GLU A 51 16.37 -6.81 -2.61
N THR A 52 15.73 -6.08 -3.52
CA THR A 52 14.59 -5.22 -3.22
C THR A 52 13.36 -5.74 -3.94
N ARG A 53 12.22 -5.80 -3.26
CA ARG A 53 10.94 -6.22 -3.85
C ARG A 53 9.83 -5.24 -3.52
N VAL A 54 8.97 -4.96 -4.49
CA VAL A 54 7.78 -4.11 -4.29
C VAL A 54 6.55 -5.00 -4.33
N VAL A 55 5.71 -4.91 -3.30
CA VAL A 55 4.49 -5.69 -3.17
C VAL A 55 3.31 -4.76 -2.95
N HIS A 56 2.25 -4.98 -3.71
CA HIS A 56 0.97 -4.35 -3.47
C HIS A 56 0.21 -5.13 -2.38
N MET A 57 -0.13 -4.48 -1.28
CA MET A 57 -0.80 -5.11 -0.16
C MET A 57 -1.86 -4.23 0.48
N TYR A 58 -2.90 -4.88 1.01
CA TYR A 58 -3.92 -4.21 1.80
C TYR A 58 -3.55 -4.26 3.29
N LEU A 59 -3.10 -3.13 3.82
CA LEU A 59 -2.71 -3.00 5.22
C LEU A 59 -3.92 -2.59 6.06
N LYS A 60 -4.16 -3.30 7.16
CA LYS A 60 -5.16 -2.96 8.18
C LYS A 60 -4.51 -2.14 9.28
N GLU A 61 -5.14 -1.05 9.73
CA GLU A 61 -4.58 -0.10 10.70
C GLU A 61 -4.05 -0.77 11.98
N PHE A 62 -4.77 -1.76 12.50
CA PHE A 62 -4.40 -2.45 13.75
C PHE A 62 -3.54 -3.70 13.57
N HIS A 63 -3.19 -4.06 12.33
CA HIS A 63 -2.40 -5.26 12.03
C HIS A 63 -1.27 -5.01 11.01
N ALA A 64 -1.02 -3.76 10.63
CA ALA A 64 -0.12 -3.40 9.56
C ALA A 64 1.30 -3.94 9.78
N LEU A 65 1.83 -3.90 11.02
CA LEU A 65 3.17 -4.40 11.31
C LEU A 65 3.24 -5.92 11.21
N SER A 66 2.21 -6.62 11.71
CA SER A 66 2.14 -8.08 11.60
C SER A 66 2.07 -8.51 10.13
N GLN A 67 1.23 -7.87 9.34
CA GLN A 67 1.07 -8.17 7.91
C GLN A 67 2.38 -7.96 7.13
N ILE A 68 3.13 -6.89 7.43
CA ILE A 68 4.43 -6.64 6.81
C ILE A 68 5.44 -7.72 7.22
N LYS A 69 5.48 -8.11 8.50
CA LYS A 69 6.38 -9.16 9.00
C LYS A 69 6.08 -10.52 8.39
N ASP A 70 4.81 -10.87 8.27
CA ASP A 70 4.38 -12.14 7.66
C ASP A 70 4.73 -12.16 6.16
N MET A 71 4.47 -11.07 5.44
CA MET A 71 4.89 -10.95 4.03
C MET A 71 6.41 -11.00 3.88
N ALA A 72 7.17 -10.37 4.77
CA ALA A 72 8.63 -10.42 4.76
C ALA A 72 9.15 -11.85 4.98
N ARG A 73 8.52 -12.61 5.88
CA ARG A 73 8.84 -14.03 6.12
C ARG A 73 8.57 -14.88 4.88
N ASP A 74 7.46 -14.64 4.19
CA ASP A 74 7.07 -15.40 3.00
C ASP A 74 7.96 -15.07 1.80
N MET A 75 8.37 -13.81 1.65
CA MET A 75 9.24 -13.38 0.54
C MET A 75 10.70 -13.73 0.74
N PHE A 76 11.20 -13.64 1.97
CA PHE A 76 12.59 -13.84 2.33
C PHE A 76 12.74 -14.93 3.42
N PRO A 77 12.33 -16.18 3.14
CA PRO A 77 12.54 -17.28 4.07
C PRO A 77 14.05 -17.58 4.20
N PRO A 78 14.51 -18.20 5.31
CA PRO A 78 13.74 -18.70 6.46
C PRO A 78 13.80 -17.78 7.69
N TYR A 79 14.23 -16.53 7.53
CA TYR A 79 14.60 -15.68 8.66
C TYR A 79 13.41 -14.92 9.26
N SER A 80 13.54 -14.59 10.54
CA SER A 80 12.68 -13.58 11.17
C SER A 80 13.31 -12.21 10.95
N TRP A 81 12.46 -11.21 10.68
CA TRP A 81 12.92 -9.89 10.25
C TRP A 81 12.49 -8.82 11.25
N ARG A 82 13.44 -7.94 11.58
CA ARG A 82 13.17 -6.61 12.12
C ARG A 82 12.81 -5.71 10.96
N VAL A 83 11.80 -4.87 11.15
CA VAL A 83 11.26 -4.01 10.09
C VAL A 83 11.54 -2.58 10.47
N PHE A 84 12.28 -1.88 9.61
CA PHE A 84 12.61 -0.48 9.78
C PHE A 84 11.91 0.34 8.71
N TYR A 85 11.58 1.58 9.04
CA TYR A 85 11.19 2.57 8.05
C TYR A 85 12.40 3.02 7.24
N GLY A 86 12.20 3.20 5.94
CA GLY A 86 13.19 3.82 5.06
C GLY A 86 14.00 2.81 4.23
N SER A 87 15.01 3.36 3.57
CA SER A 87 16.02 2.59 2.82
C SER A 87 17.33 2.60 3.59
N ARG A 88 18.26 1.71 3.22
CA ARG A 88 19.58 1.58 3.86
C ARG A 88 20.42 2.87 3.93
N GLU A 89 20.05 3.87 3.14
CA GLU A 89 20.77 5.14 2.99
C GLU A 89 20.08 6.32 3.72
N CYS A 90 18.87 6.14 4.25
CA CYS A 90 18.10 7.18 4.91
C CYS A 90 17.61 6.74 6.28
N GLY A 91 17.84 7.59 7.28
CA GLY A 91 17.55 7.40 8.71
C GLY A 91 16.54 6.30 9.03
N GLU A 92 17.06 5.19 9.53
CA GLU A 92 16.28 4.01 9.84
C GLU A 92 15.75 4.12 11.28
N TYR A 93 14.45 3.93 11.47
CA TYR A 93 13.87 3.66 12.78
C TYR A 93 13.09 2.35 12.72
N GLU A 94 13.23 1.51 13.75
CA GLU A 94 12.52 0.25 13.83
C GLU A 94 11.05 0.48 14.15
N PHE A 95 10.16 -0.24 13.48
CA PHE A 95 8.74 -0.28 13.81
C PHE A 95 8.49 -1.22 14.99
N PHE A 96 7.91 -0.67 16.06
CA PHE A 96 7.49 -1.43 17.24
C PHE A 96 5.97 -1.57 17.33
N SER A 97 5.21 -0.75 16.60
CA SER A 97 3.74 -0.76 16.64
C SER A 97 3.10 -0.57 15.26
N ASP A 98 1.88 -1.08 15.11
CA ASP A 98 1.08 -0.90 13.88
C ASP A 98 0.78 0.58 13.60
N LYS A 99 0.66 1.41 14.65
CA LYS A 99 0.46 2.85 14.54
C LYS A 99 1.65 3.59 13.93
N GLU A 100 2.87 3.11 14.15
CA GLU A 100 4.04 3.70 13.51
C GLU A 100 4.04 3.38 12.01
N VAL A 101 3.67 2.14 11.64
CA VAL A 101 3.57 1.70 10.24
C VAL A 101 2.49 2.49 9.49
N TRP A 102 1.23 2.35 9.89
CA TRP A 102 0.43 3.50 10.30
C TRP A 102 0.69 4.87 9.64
N ASN A 103 1.34 5.68 10.46
CA ASN A 103 1.72 7.06 10.19
C ASN A 103 2.88 7.19 9.18
N ALA A 104 3.60 6.11 8.89
CA ALA A 104 4.71 6.10 7.94
C ALA A 104 4.28 5.91 6.48
N ILE A 105 3.02 5.53 6.23
CA ILE A 105 2.48 5.43 4.89
C ILE A 105 2.49 6.82 4.24
N GLN A 106 3.16 6.92 3.09
CA GLN A 106 3.28 8.15 2.32
C GLN A 106 2.31 8.13 1.13
N GLN A 107 1.83 9.30 0.74
CA GLN A 107 0.96 9.46 -0.42
C GLN A 107 1.75 10.11 -1.58
N GLY A 108 1.70 9.48 -2.74
CA GLY A 108 2.36 9.96 -3.95
C GLY A 108 1.65 11.20 -4.50
N ILE A 109 2.39 12.29 -4.64
CA ILE A 109 1.85 13.60 -5.08
C ILE A 109 1.28 13.54 -6.52
N ILE A 110 1.82 12.67 -7.37
CA ILE A 110 1.53 12.66 -8.82
C ILE A 110 0.37 11.72 -9.18
N TYR A 111 0.30 10.55 -8.54
CA TYR A 111 -0.60 9.45 -8.95
C TYR A 111 -1.56 9.02 -7.83
N ASP A 112 -1.58 9.75 -6.72
CA ASP A 112 -2.49 9.52 -5.59
C ASP A 112 -2.45 8.09 -4.99
N PHE A 113 -1.34 7.35 -5.21
CA PHE A 113 -1.14 6.04 -4.61
C PHE A 113 -0.41 6.16 -3.27
N GLU A 114 -0.72 5.25 -2.35
CA GLU A 114 -0.04 5.14 -1.08
C GLU A 114 1.12 4.15 -1.17
N TYR A 115 2.24 4.51 -0.56
CA TYR A 115 3.45 3.69 -0.56
C TYR A 115 4.17 3.72 0.79
N LEU A 116 4.93 2.67 1.04
CA LEU A 116 5.75 2.53 2.24
C LEU A 116 7.08 1.89 1.86
N THR A 117 8.16 2.44 2.38
CA THR A 117 9.51 1.92 2.18
C THR A 117 9.98 1.30 3.48
N VAL A 118 10.35 0.02 3.44
CA VAL A 118 10.80 -0.72 4.62
C VAL A 118 12.14 -1.40 4.38
N HIS A 119 13.04 -1.29 5.34
CA HIS A 119 14.28 -2.06 5.39
C HIS A 119 14.12 -3.26 6.32
N LEU A 120 14.61 -4.42 5.88
CA LEU A 120 14.57 -5.65 6.64
C LEU A 120 15.95 -5.98 7.17
N ASP A 121 16.07 -6.10 8.50
CA ASP A 121 17.27 -6.60 9.16
C ASP A 121 17.00 -7.96 9.79
N ARG A 122 18.00 -8.84 9.74
CA ARG A 122 17.84 -10.22 10.18
C ARG A 122 17.93 -10.33 11.71
N ILE A 123 17.09 -11.17 12.29
CA ILE A 123 17.18 -11.64 13.69
C ILE A 123 18.05 -12.89 13.79
#